data_AF-A0A552IVT5-F1
#
_entry.id   AF-A0A552IVT5-F1
#
_cell.length_a   1.000
_cell.length_b   1.000
_cell.length_c   1.000
_cell.angle_alpha   90.00
_cell.angle_beta   90.00
_cell.angle_gamma   90.00
#
_symmetry.space_group_name_H-M   'P 1'
#
loop_
_entity.id
_entity.type
_entity.pdbx_description
1 polymer ?
#
loop_
_entity_poly.entity_id
_entity_poly.type
_entity_poly.pdbx_seq_one_letter_code
_entity_poly.pdbx_strand_id
1 'polypeptide(L)'
;MPLADTLNRKPGDVLKSDDWNVIIKEIDRKINRDGADTLKGPLTIAEALNANSNVTVKGSLNIVVPQPQDPDGQILGLGPTDASNLRLGYHQDYSWIQSHGGKPLLINRLGNNIGIGWCSTINPVAKLDIASADRTGTHPTAVKGLYITGDFNSDNDGVEFRHSSGTQGIGFGFNTIYAAGSNPNQDLGLKPKGTGEVKVAGNLSVTGSVTGSVSFGSKVRQMLNLWSTNYGIGVQHLTQYFRSDANFAWYKGGSHNDGELNAGGGAVQMVIKDGNVGIGTPNPSTKLEINGDLRVTGTITGTIDATNITTGTLNVARIPNLSANKIIDVVYDIYLRGSAYESTEGTITFLKIANLDFGLTTKRGLNTIILNPGGAYKRKANHDVHGDNNNWNNWADWVNSNAADGDVVAVASFDALTIAPKTGSAATLLGAINGTKAFSANYRVSYALFFIKGESKCIEVLGAYQGPNAHLKTSYAFSQLLFNFNFNNEEDWIVPAFMNGWVNYYDGYNPAGYFKDSLGIVHLRGLVKNGTNNTTIFTLPVGYRPSNRELQTIQTYDQKSSMYVTGRVDILAEGPVTVVSGRDGWVSLDGITFRAGR
;
A
#
# COMPACT_ATOMS: atom_id res chain seq x y z
N MET A 1 49.87 113.42 -11.53
CA MET A 1 50.62 114.41 -10.74
C MET A 1 49.88 114.66 -9.45
N PRO A 2 50.51 114.53 -8.26
CA PRO A 2 50.01 115.16 -7.05
C PRO A 2 49.75 116.64 -7.32
N LEU A 3 48.69 117.21 -6.75
CA LEU A 3 48.27 118.59 -6.98
C LEU A 3 49.39 119.62 -6.69
N ALA A 4 50.32 119.27 -5.80
CA ALA A 4 51.51 120.06 -5.47
C ALA A 4 52.46 120.23 -6.66
N ASP A 5 52.60 119.21 -7.52
CA ASP A 5 53.49 119.28 -8.69
C ASP A 5 52.89 120.21 -9.75
N THR A 6 51.56 120.27 -9.84
CA THR A 6 50.85 121.22 -10.72
C THR A 6 50.91 122.66 -10.24
N LEU A 7 51.13 122.90 -8.94
CA LEU A 7 51.20 124.25 -8.36
C LEU A 7 52.63 124.76 -8.19
N ASN A 8 53.63 123.86 -8.20
CA ASN A 8 55.05 124.19 -8.08
C ASN A 8 55.37 125.04 -6.82
N ARG A 9 54.67 124.74 -5.71
CA ARG A 9 54.78 125.42 -4.41
C ARG A 9 55.55 124.56 -3.41
N LYS A 10 56.36 125.20 -2.57
CA LYS A 10 57.04 124.55 -1.43
C LYS A 10 56.15 124.63 -0.17
N PRO A 11 56.20 123.64 0.75
CA PRO A 11 55.44 123.69 2.01
C PRO A 11 55.73 124.99 2.78
N GLY A 12 54.69 125.77 3.10
CA GLY A 12 54.81 127.10 3.74
C GLY A 12 54.63 128.28 2.79
N ASP A 13 54.63 128.05 1.48
CA ASP A 13 54.27 129.08 0.51
C ASP A 13 52.77 129.43 0.62
N VAL A 14 52.47 130.73 0.62
CA VAL A 14 51.10 131.24 0.72
C VAL A 14 50.37 131.04 -0.61
N LEU A 15 49.24 130.32 -0.59
CA LEU A 15 48.37 130.07 -1.76
C LEU A 15 47.84 131.41 -2.32
N LYS A 16 48.01 131.66 -3.63
CA LYS A 16 47.48 132.87 -4.30
C LYS A 16 46.12 132.59 -4.96
N SER A 17 45.37 133.64 -5.32
CA SER A 17 44.00 133.50 -5.89
C SER A 17 43.94 132.64 -7.15
N ASP A 18 44.95 132.72 -8.01
CA ASP A 18 44.96 131.99 -9.29
C ASP A 18 45.28 130.49 -9.09
N ASP A 19 45.99 130.14 -8.02
CA ASP A 19 46.28 128.76 -7.63
C ASP A 19 44.96 128.02 -7.27
N TRP A 20 44.01 128.71 -6.63
CA TRP A 20 42.69 128.15 -6.33
C TRP A 20 41.85 127.85 -7.57
N ASN A 21 41.97 128.63 -8.64
CA ASN A 21 41.26 128.36 -9.90
C ASN A 21 41.79 127.10 -10.60
N VAL A 22 43.10 126.80 -10.48
CA VAL A 22 43.71 125.57 -11.03
C VAL A 22 43.35 124.36 -10.19
N ILE A 23 43.37 124.50 -8.86
CA ILE A 23 42.93 123.45 -7.91
C ILE A 23 41.46 123.10 -8.15
N ILE A 24 40.58 124.09 -8.24
CA ILE A 24 39.14 123.88 -8.47
C ILE A 24 38.90 123.24 -9.85
N LYS A 25 39.61 123.65 -10.91
CA LYS A 25 39.51 122.99 -12.23
C LYS A 25 39.96 121.53 -12.21
N GLU A 26 41.01 121.19 -11.47
CA GLU A 26 41.48 119.81 -11.40
C GLU A 26 40.59 118.92 -10.51
N ILE A 27 39.94 119.52 -9.51
CA ILE A 27 38.85 118.88 -8.75
C ILE A 27 37.63 118.65 -9.66
N ASP A 28 37.17 119.66 -10.40
CA ASP A 28 36.03 119.55 -11.32
C ASP A 28 36.30 118.62 -12.52
N ARG A 29 37.58 118.40 -12.86
CA ARG A 29 38.00 117.37 -13.83
C ARG A 29 37.74 115.95 -13.31
N LYS A 30 37.78 115.73 -12.00
CA LYS A 30 37.65 114.40 -11.37
C LYS A 30 36.34 114.18 -10.61
N ILE A 31 35.59 115.24 -10.29
CA ILE A 31 34.34 115.17 -9.51
C ILE A 31 33.23 115.94 -10.26
N ASN A 32 32.01 115.41 -10.23
CA ASN A 32 30.78 116.04 -10.72
C ASN A 32 29.88 116.43 -9.54
N ARG A 33 29.60 117.71 -9.36
CA ARG A 33 28.93 118.25 -8.16
C ARG A 33 27.46 118.64 -8.33
N ASP A 34 26.86 118.41 -9.51
CA ASP A 34 25.43 118.68 -9.71
C ASP A 34 24.58 117.58 -9.04
N GLY A 35 24.02 117.92 -7.87
CA GLY A 35 23.07 117.11 -7.12
C GLY A 35 23.68 116.21 -6.04
N ALA A 36 24.48 115.20 -6.42
CA ALA A 36 24.84 114.09 -5.53
C ALA A 36 26.35 113.76 -5.45
N ASP A 37 27.24 114.67 -5.84
CA ASP A 37 28.72 114.53 -5.79
C ASP A 37 29.27 113.15 -6.21
N THR A 38 29.59 113.00 -7.50
CA THR A 38 30.06 111.72 -8.08
C THR A 38 31.46 111.83 -8.70
N LEU A 39 32.20 110.72 -8.76
CA LEU A 39 33.53 110.66 -9.40
C LEU A 39 33.41 110.52 -10.92
N LYS A 40 34.26 111.25 -11.66
CA LYS A 40 34.43 111.15 -13.11
C LYS A 40 35.57 110.17 -13.41
N GLY A 41 35.29 108.87 -13.33
CA GLY A 41 36.21 107.78 -13.68
C GLY A 41 36.45 106.74 -12.57
N PRO A 42 37.31 105.74 -12.82
CA PRO A 42 37.56 104.61 -11.92
C PRO A 42 38.45 104.98 -10.73
N LEU A 43 38.25 104.27 -9.62
CA LEU A 43 39.04 104.40 -8.38
C LEU A 43 39.86 103.12 -8.12
N THR A 44 41.13 103.27 -7.74
CA THR A 44 42.01 102.18 -7.31
C THR A 44 42.54 102.45 -5.92
N ILE A 45 42.49 101.44 -5.05
CA ILE A 45 42.99 101.49 -3.69
C ILE A 45 44.10 100.45 -3.57
N ALA A 46 45.29 100.86 -3.13
CA ALA A 46 46.47 99.99 -3.09
C ALA A 46 46.55 99.12 -1.83
N GLU A 47 45.82 99.49 -0.77
CA GLU A 47 45.78 98.80 0.52
C GLU A 47 44.32 98.53 0.98
N ALA A 48 44.10 98.17 2.26
CA ALA A 48 42.79 97.77 2.77
C ALA A 48 41.78 98.94 2.87
N LEU A 49 40.51 98.64 2.60
CA LEU A 49 39.39 99.57 2.78
C LEU A 49 38.64 99.26 4.07
N ASN A 50 38.48 100.25 4.95
CA ASN A 50 37.69 100.13 6.18
C ASN A 50 36.51 101.11 6.15
N ALA A 51 35.28 100.59 6.17
CA ALA A 51 34.06 101.37 6.02
C ALA A 51 33.17 101.24 7.27
N ASN A 52 32.71 102.38 7.77
CA ASN A 52 32.06 102.47 9.08
C ASN A 52 30.53 102.25 9.00
N SER A 53 30.01 101.97 7.81
CA SER A 53 28.58 101.79 7.52
C SER A 53 28.39 100.96 6.23
N ASN A 54 27.13 100.75 5.84
CA ASN A 54 26.76 99.92 4.69
C ASN A 54 27.33 100.45 3.37
N VAL A 55 27.89 99.55 2.57
CA VAL A 55 28.30 99.84 1.19
C VAL A 55 27.26 99.24 0.23
N THR A 56 26.66 100.11 -0.59
CA THR A 56 25.68 99.69 -1.60
C THR A 56 26.32 99.69 -2.97
N VAL A 57 26.30 98.54 -3.63
CA VAL A 57 26.75 98.39 -5.02
C VAL A 57 25.53 98.18 -5.91
N LYS A 58 25.33 99.07 -6.89
CA LYS A 58 24.21 98.98 -7.83
C LYS A 58 24.51 98.11 -9.07
N GLY A 59 25.75 97.63 -9.21
CA GLY A 59 26.22 96.72 -10.27
C GLY A 59 26.81 95.42 -9.72
N SER A 60 27.54 94.65 -10.53
CA SER A 60 28.15 93.38 -10.13
C SER A 60 29.39 93.55 -9.25
N LEU A 61 29.60 92.62 -8.33
CA LEU A 61 30.80 92.53 -7.48
C LEU A 61 31.63 91.29 -7.85
N ASN A 62 32.96 91.45 -7.98
CA ASN A 62 33.92 90.36 -8.24
C ASN A 62 35.13 90.46 -7.29
N ILE A 63 35.65 89.33 -6.80
CA ILE A 63 36.71 89.26 -5.75
C ILE A 63 37.83 88.32 -6.23
N VAL A 64 39.12 88.77 -6.22
CA VAL A 64 40.30 88.04 -6.74
C VAL A 64 41.45 88.05 -5.72
N VAL A 65 42.02 86.89 -5.43
CA VAL A 65 42.93 86.67 -4.27
C VAL A 65 44.26 86.04 -4.75
N PRO A 66 45.45 86.44 -4.23
CA PRO A 66 46.75 86.08 -4.83
C PRO A 66 47.36 84.74 -4.39
N GLN A 67 46.93 84.17 -3.26
CA GLN A 67 47.42 82.86 -2.77
C GLN A 67 46.25 82.07 -2.13
N PRO A 68 46.08 80.77 -2.45
CA PRO A 68 44.98 79.93 -1.95
C PRO A 68 45.08 79.68 -0.44
N GLN A 69 43.96 79.30 0.18
CA GLN A 69 43.86 79.09 1.63
C GLN A 69 42.94 77.93 1.98
N ASP A 70 43.21 77.31 3.13
CA ASP A 70 42.43 76.20 3.68
C ASP A 70 41.15 76.67 4.41
N PRO A 71 40.22 75.75 4.76
CA PRO A 71 38.91 76.08 5.35
C PRO A 71 38.96 76.76 6.73
N ASP A 72 40.10 76.71 7.40
CA ASP A 72 40.38 77.44 8.63
C ASP A 72 40.73 78.93 8.36
N GLY A 73 41.15 79.24 7.12
CA GLY A 73 41.35 80.59 6.60
C GLY A 73 40.05 81.32 6.25
N GLN A 74 40.16 82.54 5.71
CA GLN A 74 38.99 83.38 5.44
C GLN A 74 39.18 84.34 4.24
N ILE A 75 38.41 84.09 3.17
CA ILE A 75 38.35 84.95 1.97
C ILE A 75 37.07 85.81 1.98
N LEU A 76 35.88 85.20 2.15
CA LEU A 76 34.65 85.93 2.46
C LEU A 76 34.01 85.37 3.73
N GLY A 77 33.72 86.28 4.67
CA GLY A 77 33.13 85.96 5.96
C GLY A 77 31.86 86.75 6.25
N LEU A 78 30.82 86.05 6.69
CA LEU A 78 29.58 86.65 7.15
C LEU A 78 29.36 86.27 8.62
N GLY A 79 29.70 87.19 9.52
CA GLY A 79 29.62 87.04 10.97
C GLY A 79 30.98 87.18 11.67
N PRO A 80 31.00 87.31 13.02
CA PRO A 80 32.23 87.48 13.81
C PRO A 80 33.12 86.23 13.77
N THR A 81 34.44 86.40 13.81
CA THR A 81 35.41 85.30 13.68
C THR A 81 35.45 84.38 14.90
N ASP A 82 34.94 84.85 16.04
CA ASP A 82 34.87 84.16 17.34
C ASP A 82 33.47 83.60 17.66
N ALA A 83 32.52 83.61 16.72
CA ALA A 83 31.14 83.14 16.89
C ALA A 83 30.60 82.34 15.68
N SER A 84 29.28 82.04 15.65
CA SER A 84 28.60 81.45 14.48
C SER A 84 28.79 82.36 13.26
N ASN A 85 29.42 81.84 12.19
CA ASN A 85 29.56 82.57 10.94
C ASN A 85 29.43 81.66 9.72
N LEU A 86 29.00 82.22 8.59
CA LEU A 86 29.02 81.58 7.27
C LEU A 86 30.30 81.99 6.54
N ARG A 87 31.06 81.02 6.02
CA ARG A 87 32.28 81.29 5.24
C ARG A 87 32.18 80.70 3.84
N LEU A 88 32.78 81.39 2.87
CA LEU A 88 32.93 80.97 1.47
C LEU A 88 34.39 81.21 1.05
N GLY A 89 34.94 80.34 0.20
CA GLY A 89 36.32 80.45 -0.29
C GLY A 89 36.63 79.48 -1.43
N TYR A 90 37.89 79.48 -1.85
CA TYR A 90 38.40 78.58 -2.89
C TYR A 90 39.75 77.99 -2.48
N HIS A 91 39.95 76.75 -2.88
CA HIS A 91 41.26 76.12 -2.96
C HIS A 91 41.64 76.05 -4.44
N GLN A 92 42.86 75.63 -4.78
CA GLN A 92 43.24 75.45 -6.19
C GLN A 92 42.29 74.50 -6.98
N ASP A 93 41.42 73.73 -6.30
CA ASP A 93 40.61 72.64 -6.88
C ASP A 93 39.07 72.75 -6.73
N TYR A 94 38.50 73.50 -5.77
CA TYR A 94 37.04 73.58 -5.54
C TYR A 94 36.62 74.81 -4.72
N SER A 95 35.31 74.98 -4.56
CA SER A 95 34.68 76.04 -3.74
C SER A 95 33.73 75.45 -2.70
N TRP A 96 33.43 76.21 -1.65
CA TRP A 96 32.72 75.68 -0.48
C TRP A 96 31.84 76.71 0.24
N ILE A 97 30.87 76.22 1.03
CA ILE A 97 29.98 76.99 1.91
C ILE A 97 29.80 76.26 3.27
N GLN A 98 30.03 76.94 4.41
CA GLN A 98 29.94 76.28 5.73
C GLN A 98 29.66 77.21 6.93
N SER A 99 29.20 76.62 8.06
CA SER A 99 29.08 77.25 9.39
C SER A 99 30.35 77.00 10.23
N HIS A 100 30.89 78.00 10.94
CA HIS A 100 32.12 77.91 11.78
C HIS A 100 31.84 78.18 13.28
N GLY A 101 32.78 77.86 14.18
CA GLY A 101 32.66 78.16 15.62
C GLY A 101 31.84 77.17 16.46
N GLY A 102 31.66 75.92 16.00
CA GLY A 102 31.04 74.83 16.77
C GLY A 102 29.51 74.79 16.77
N LYS A 103 28.86 75.32 15.71
CA LYS A 103 27.40 75.49 15.62
C LYS A 103 26.82 74.89 14.32
N PRO A 104 25.57 74.39 14.34
CA PRO A 104 24.99 73.64 13.23
C PRO A 104 24.78 74.53 11.99
N LEU A 105 25.22 74.03 10.83
CA LEU A 105 24.85 74.62 9.55
C LEU A 105 23.44 74.16 9.22
N LEU A 106 22.52 75.09 9.28
CA LEU A 106 21.14 74.81 9.01
C LEU A 106 20.85 75.35 7.61
N ILE A 107 21.00 74.47 6.61
CA ILE A 107 20.87 74.86 5.21
C ILE A 107 19.42 75.03 4.91
N ASN A 108 19.11 76.33 4.80
CA ASN A 108 17.77 76.76 4.84
C ASN A 108 17.10 76.08 6.08
N ARG A 109 17.67 76.36 7.26
CA ARG A 109 17.00 76.18 8.57
C ARG A 109 15.56 76.66 8.52
N LEU A 110 15.44 77.76 7.77
CA LEU A 110 14.22 78.43 7.40
C LEU A 110 13.22 77.45 6.74
N GLY A 111 13.58 76.23 6.29
CA GLY A 111 12.68 75.07 6.08
C GLY A 111 12.42 74.61 4.63
N ASN A 112 12.91 75.35 3.62
CA ASN A 112 12.84 75.12 2.16
C ASN A 112 13.50 73.78 1.67
N ASN A 113 13.38 73.39 0.39
CA ASN A 113 13.94 72.12 -0.11
C ASN A 113 15.34 72.32 -0.66
N ILE A 114 16.19 71.30 -0.49
CA ILE A 114 17.52 71.32 -1.09
C ILE A 114 17.43 70.57 -2.41
N GLY A 115 17.50 71.33 -3.50
CA GLY A 115 17.64 70.81 -4.86
C GLY A 115 19.06 70.54 -5.22
N ILE A 116 19.33 69.32 -5.67
CA ILE A 116 20.60 68.92 -6.21
C ILE A 116 20.35 68.36 -7.62
N GLY A 117 20.87 69.05 -8.63
CA GLY A 117 20.77 68.63 -10.04
C GLY A 117 19.51 69.08 -10.80
N TRP A 118 18.99 70.27 -10.49
CA TRP A 118 17.91 70.96 -11.22
C TRP A 118 18.13 70.95 -12.75
N CYS A 119 17.16 70.36 -13.48
CA CYS A 119 17.04 70.37 -14.94
C CYS A 119 16.02 71.46 -15.32
N SER A 120 16.17 72.13 -16.48
CA SER A 120 15.55 73.45 -16.77
C SER A 120 14.01 73.53 -16.81
N THR A 121 13.28 72.47 -16.46
CA THR A 121 11.82 72.45 -16.26
C THR A 121 11.40 72.00 -14.86
N ILE A 122 12.29 71.52 -13.96
CA ILE A 122 11.86 70.86 -12.71
C ILE A 122 12.83 70.96 -11.50
N ASN A 123 12.18 71.16 -10.34
CA ASN A 123 12.70 71.36 -8.97
C ASN A 123 13.00 70.06 -8.22
N PRO A 124 13.81 70.14 -7.15
CA PRO A 124 13.83 69.16 -6.07
C PRO A 124 12.47 68.54 -5.66
N VAL A 125 12.38 67.23 -5.59
CA VAL A 125 11.31 66.37 -5.05
C VAL A 125 11.63 65.55 -3.76
N ALA A 126 12.88 65.17 -3.46
CA ALA A 126 13.49 64.87 -2.15
C ALA A 126 13.65 66.01 -1.10
N LYS A 127 13.68 65.73 0.23
CA LYS A 127 14.22 66.68 1.27
C LYS A 127 15.63 67.14 0.91
N LEU A 128 16.41 66.12 0.61
CA LEU A 128 17.45 66.13 -0.38
C LEU A 128 16.84 65.52 -1.64
N ASP A 129 16.66 66.32 -2.70
CA ASP A 129 16.29 65.79 -4.01
C ASP A 129 17.46 65.65 -4.94
N ILE A 130 17.38 64.61 -5.75
CA ILE A 130 18.35 64.29 -6.77
C ILE A 130 17.58 64.00 -8.06
N ALA A 131 17.73 64.91 -9.00
CA ALA A 131 17.51 64.65 -10.42
C ALA A 131 18.88 64.80 -11.12
N SER A 132 19.17 64.00 -12.14
CA SER A 132 20.44 64.11 -12.92
C SER A 132 20.20 64.40 -14.40
N ALA A 133 18.98 64.18 -14.84
CA ALA A 133 18.52 64.33 -16.20
C ALA A 133 16.99 64.49 -16.11
N ASP A 134 16.35 64.96 -17.18
CA ASP A 134 14.96 64.55 -17.40
C ASP A 134 14.90 63.05 -17.18
N ARG A 135 14.03 62.63 -16.28
CA ARG A 135 13.89 61.22 -15.96
C ARG A 135 13.34 60.53 -17.20
N THR A 136 14.12 59.63 -17.79
CA THR A 136 13.85 58.94 -19.06
C THR A 136 14.07 57.44 -18.90
N GLY A 137 13.05 56.65 -19.21
CA GLY A 137 12.85 55.38 -18.48
C GLY A 137 12.57 55.68 -17.01
N THR A 138 11.61 55.01 -16.39
CA THR A 138 10.97 55.63 -15.21
C THR A 138 11.72 55.27 -13.92
N HIS A 139 12.69 56.10 -13.58
CA HIS A 139 13.41 56.13 -12.31
C HIS A 139 12.49 56.47 -11.11
N PRO A 140 12.97 56.24 -9.88
CA PRO A 140 12.37 56.79 -8.66
C PRO A 140 12.89 58.20 -8.37
N THR A 141 11.96 59.16 -8.20
CA THR A 141 12.21 60.61 -8.22
C THR A 141 12.66 61.21 -6.89
N ALA A 142 13.01 60.40 -5.91
CA ALA A 142 13.33 60.77 -4.53
C ALA A 142 13.44 59.42 -3.79
N VAL A 143 14.58 58.98 -3.27
CA VAL A 143 14.62 57.69 -2.53
C VAL A 143 15.88 57.60 -1.66
N LYS A 144 15.69 57.10 -0.43
CA LYS A 144 16.49 57.37 0.80
C LYS A 144 17.97 57.83 0.64
N GLY A 145 18.29 59.07 0.26
CA GLY A 145 17.41 60.24 0.12
C GLY A 145 16.78 60.69 1.44
N LEU A 146 16.90 59.88 2.51
CA LEU A 146 15.96 59.84 3.65
C LEU A 146 16.42 58.77 4.66
N TYR A 147 17.45 59.05 5.46
CA TYR A 147 17.64 58.36 6.74
C TYR A 147 16.57 58.90 7.70
N ILE A 148 15.62 58.06 8.08
CA ILE A 148 14.45 58.47 8.86
C ILE A 148 14.47 57.64 10.12
N THR A 149 14.79 58.32 11.21
CA THR A 149 14.73 57.79 12.56
C THR A 149 13.58 58.51 13.28
N GLY A 150 12.79 57.77 14.04
CA GLY A 150 11.60 58.27 14.72
C GLY A 150 10.92 57.14 15.49
N ASP A 151 10.04 57.49 16.40
CA ASP A 151 9.29 56.54 17.22
C ASP A 151 8.14 55.92 16.40
N PHE A 152 8.49 55.12 15.38
CA PHE A 152 7.51 54.44 14.53
C PHE A 152 6.83 53.30 15.29
N ASN A 153 5.58 52.99 14.95
CA ASN A 153 4.91 51.76 15.38
C ASN A 153 5.21 50.60 14.42
N SER A 154 4.73 49.40 14.76
CA SER A 154 5.02 48.18 13.99
C SER A 154 4.40 48.24 12.60
N ASP A 155 3.15 48.68 12.52
CA ASP A 155 2.20 48.49 11.43
C ASP A 155 1.36 49.76 11.15
N ASN A 156 1.77 50.89 11.73
CA ASN A 156 1.27 52.23 11.42
C ASN A 156 2.36 53.27 11.79
N ASP A 157 2.12 54.55 11.49
CA ASP A 157 2.99 55.67 11.83
C ASP A 157 4.47 55.53 11.37
N GLY A 158 4.69 54.86 10.23
CA GLY A 158 6.01 54.57 9.67
C GLY A 158 6.44 55.46 8.49
N VAL A 159 7.40 54.96 7.70
CA VAL A 159 7.86 55.59 6.45
C VAL A 159 7.03 55.07 5.29
N GLU A 160 6.36 55.94 4.55
CA GLU A 160 5.33 55.51 3.61
C GLU A 160 5.54 56.07 2.21
N PHE A 161 5.37 55.20 1.22
CA PHE A 161 5.16 55.60 -0.16
C PHE A 161 3.66 55.50 -0.43
N ARG A 162 3.00 56.63 -0.35
CA ARG A 162 1.55 56.71 -0.50
C ARG A 162 1.19 56.88 -1.97
N HIS A 163 0.08 56.24 -2.36
CA HIS A 163 -0.61 56.69 -3.57
C HIS A 163 -1.14 58.12 -3.31
N SER A 164 -1.26 58.93 -4.36
CA SER A 164 -1.73 60.31 -4.23
C SER A 164 -3.13 60.44 -3.63
N SER A 165 -3.96 59.38 -3.66
CA SER A 165 -5.30 59.34 -3.03
C SER A 165 -5.29 59.16 -1.50
N GLY A 166 -4.16 58.79 -0.89
CA GLY A 166 -4.03 58.56 0.55
C GLY A 166 -4.81 57.35 1.13
N THR A 167 -5.83 56.83 0.44
CA THR A 167 -6.63 55.65 0.82
C THR A 167 -5.85 54.34 0.76
N GLN A 168 -4.71 54.34 0.06
CA GLN A 168 -3.88 53.18 -0.24
C GLN A 168 -2.41 53.58 -0.37
N GLY A 169 -1.54 52.60 -0.19
CA GLY A 169 -0.11 52.80 -0.20
C GLY A 169 0.60 51.66 0.48
N ILE A 170 1.91 51.82 0.59
CA ILE A 170 2.79 50.89 1.27
C ILE A 170 3.57 51.64 2.34
N GLY A 171 3.50 51.12 3.56
CA GLY A 171 4.20 51.64 4.71
C GLY A 171 5.26 50.68 5.21
N PHE A 172 6.29 51.25 5.84
CA PHE A 172 7.38 50.55 6.51
C PHE A 172 7.40 51.00 7.97
N GLY A 173 6.97 50.13 8.88
CA GLY A 173 7.07 50.35 10.32
C GLY A 173 8.42 49.89 10.86
N PHE A 174 8.57 49.80 12.18
CA PHE A 174 9.86 49.36 12.75
C PHE A 174 10.20 47.90 12.44
N ASN A 175 9.18 47.05 12.17
CA ASN A 175 9.38 45.63 11.82
C ASN A 175 8.38 45.05 10.79
N THR A 176 7.50 45.85 10.19
CA THR A 176 6.56 45.36 9.16
C THR A 176 6.57 46.18 7.87
N ILE A 177 6.09 45.53 6.82
CA ILE A 177 5.56 46.20 5.62
C ILE A 177 4.05 46.07 5.71
N TYR A 178 3.34 47.19 5.65
CA TYR A 178 1.89 47.21 5.85
C TYR A 178 1.18 47.97 4.74
N ALA A 179 -0.09 47.62 4.51
CA ALA A 179 -0.98 48.41 3.68
C ALA A 179 -1.30 49.71 4.40
N ALA A 180 -0.85 50.84 3.85
CA ALA A 180 -1.00 52.14 4.46
C ALA A 180 -2.17 52.89 3.79
N GLY A 181 -3.19 53.28 4.54
CA GLY A 181 -4.39 53.86 3.94
C GLY A 181 -5.56 53.94 4.89
N SER A 182 -6.61 54.65 4.51
CA SER A 182 -7.89 54.64 5.24
C SER A 182 -8.82 53.51 4.79
N ASN A 183 -8.53 52.82 3.68
CA ASN A 183 -9.35 51.69 3.25
C ASN A 183 -9.25 50.55 4.26
N PRO A 184 -10.38 50.02 4.73
CA PRO A 184 -10.36 48.92 5.68
C PRO A 184 -9.80 47.63 5.08
N ASN A 185 -9.84 47.49 3.74
CA ASN A 185 -9.41 46.29 3.03
C ASN A 185 -8.56 46.66 1.82
N GLN A 186 -7.32 46.17 1.80
CA GLN A 186 -6.41 46.26 0.66
C GLN A 186 -5.40 45.12 0.74
N ASP A 187 -5.11 44.50 -0.39
CA ASP A 187 -4.03 43.51 -0.48
C ASP A 187 -2.65 44.16 -0.57
N LEU A 188 -1.64 43.53 0.04
CA LEU A 188 -0.24 43.85 -0.19
C LEU A 188 0.32 42.98 -1.32
N GLY A 189 0.52 43.57 -2.50
CA GLY A 189 1.09 42.87 -3.64
C GLY A 189 2.61 42.72 -3.56
N LEU A 190 3.11 41.48 -3.57
CA LEU A 190 4.53 41.18 -3.75
C LEU A 190 4.71 40.42 -5.06
N LYS A 191 5.35 41.03 -6.05
CA LYS A 191 5.48 40.47 -7.40
C LYS A 191 6.91 40.58 -7.92
N PRO A 192 7.54 39.47 -8.30
CA PRO A 192 8.83 39.52 -8.97
C PRO A 192 8.66 39.80 -10.47
N LYS A 193 9.73 40.24 -11.15
CA LYS A 193 9.72 40.50 -12.60
C LYS A 193 10.13 39.24 -13.38
N GLY A 194 9.44 38.95 -14.49
CA GLY A 194 9.79 37.84 -15.39
C GLY A 194 9.75 36.48 -14.68
N THR A 195 10.85 35.73 -14.75
CA THR A 195 11.04 34.44 -14.06
C THR A 195 11.59 34.58 -12.64
N GLY A 196 11.64 35.81 -12.10
CA GLY A 196 12.10 36.06 -10.74
C GLY A 196 11.15 35.49 -9.68
N GLU A 197 11.60 35.52 -8.42
CA GLU A 197 10.88 34.94 -7.27
C GLU A 197 10.76 35.96 -6.14
N VAL A 198 9.67 35.90 -5.39
CA VAL A 198 9.60 36.52 -4.05
C VAL A 198 10.26 35.53 -3.09
N LYS A 199 11.43 35.91 -2.56
CA LYS A 199 12.24 35.04 -1.70
C LYS A 199 12.05 35.44 -0.24
N VAL A 200 11.78 34.45 0.61
CA VAL A 200 11.86 34.57 2.07
C VAL A 200 13.03 33.69 2.51
N ALA A 201 14.13 34.32 2.92
CA ALA A 201 15.36 33.61 3.26
C ALA A 201 15.33 32.98 4.66
N GLY A 202 14.52 33.55 5.56
CA GLY A 202 14.22 32.98 6.88
C GLY A 202 12.94 32.13 6.86
N ASN A 203 12.41 31.85 8.05
CA ASN A 203 11.15 31.12 8.19
C ASN A 203 9.97 31.97 7.70
N LEU A 204 9.04 31.35 6.97
CA LEU A 204 7.74 31.92 6.64
C LEU A 204 6.69 31.38 7.62
N SER A 205 6.15 32.25 8.47
CA SER A 205 5.00 31.93 9.33
C SER A 205 3.75 32.63 8.79
N VAL A 206 2.68 31.87 8.58
CA VAL A 206 1.36 32.40 8.18
C VAL A 206 0.39 32.07 9.31
N THR A 207 0.06 33.07 10.12
CA THR A 207 -0.77 32.91 11.34
C THR A 207 -2.27 33.04 11.07
N GLY A 208 -2.65 33.65 9.95
CA GLY A 208 -4.03 33.73 9.47
C GLY A 208 -4.38 32.62 8.47
N SER A 209 -5.61 32.66 7.95
CA SER A 209 -6.07 31.72 6.91
C SER A 209 -5.55 32.08 5.52
N VAL A 210 -5.14 31.07 4.74
CA VAL A 210 -4.93 31.22 3.29
C VAL A 210 -6.27 30.98 2.60
N THR A 211 -6.94 32.05 2.17
CA THR A 211 -8.30 32.01 1.60
C THR A 211 -8.33 31.72 0.08
N GLY A 212 -7.17 31.76 -0.60
CA GLY A 212 -7.00 31.41 -2.01
C GLY A 212 -6.30 30.06 -2.24
N SER A 213 -5.84 29.80 -3.46
CA SER A 213 -5.08 28.59 -3.78
C SER A 213 -3.57 28.77 -3.57
N VAL A 214 -2.91 27.70 -3.08
CA VAL A 214 -1.44 27.59 -3.10
C VAL A 214 -1.05 26.77 -4.33
N SER A 215 -0.33 27.37 -5.27
CA SER A 215 0.10 26.72 -6.52
C SER A 215 1.62 26.53 -6.57
N PHE A 216 2.06 25.34 -6.98
CA PHE A 216 3.49 24.99 -7.12
C PHE A 216 3.99 24.93 -8.57
N GLY A 217 3.13 25.31 -9.52
CA GLY A 217 3.41 25.32 -10.97
C GLY A 217 3.23 23.95 -11.64
N SER A 218 3.67 23.85 -12.90
CA SER A 218 3.48 22.67 -13.77
C SER A 218 4.67 21.70 -13.83
N LYS A 219 5.78 22.00 -13.15
CA LYS A 219 6.97 21.14 -13.14
C LYS A 219 6.73 19.95 -12.22
N VAL A 220 6.95 18.72 -12.70
CA VAL A 220 6.94 17.52 -11.85
C VAL A 220 8.12 17.55 -10.87
N ARG A 221 7.84 17.37 -9.57
CA ARG A 221 8.80 17.35 -8.46
C ARG A 221 8.09 17.03 -7.14
N GLN A 222 8.84 16.90 -6.06
CA GLN A 222 8.30 17.06 -4.71
C GLN A 222 7.89 18.53 -4.53
N MET A 223 6.59 18.76 -4.35
CA MET A 223 6.01 20.10 -4.30
C MET A 223 6.14 20.69 -2.90
N LEU A 224 5.88 19.86 -1.89
CA LEU A 224 5.97 20.19 -0.47
C LEU A 224 6.98 19.25 0.21
N ASN A 225 7.98 19.83 0.85
CA ASN A 225 8.83 19.16 1.82
C ASN A 225 8.27 19.44 3.21
N LEU A 226 8.15 18.40 4.03
CA LEU A 226 7.69 18.50 5.42
C LEU A 226 8.91 18.50 6.34
N TRP A 227 9.10 17.46 7.16
CA TRP A 227 10.23 17.33 8.08
C TRP A 227 11.61 17.31 7.40
N SER A 228 11.69 16.61 6.26
CA SER A 228 12.89 16.52 5.43
C SER A 228 12.46 16.23 3.99
N THR A 229 13.42 15.99 3.09
CA THR A 229 13.11 15.52 1.72
C THR A 229 12.47 14.12 1.70
N ASN A 230 12.52 13.36 2.80
CA ASN A 230 11.91 12.04 2.90
C ASN A 230 10.41 12.11 3.23
N TYR A 231 9.92 13.26 3.69
CA TYR A 231 8.51 13.49 4.01
C TYR A 231 7.94 14.55 3.08
N GLY A 232 6.98 14.20 2.24
CA GLY A 232 6.49 15.16 1.26
C GLY A 232 5.30 14.74 0.42
N ILE A 233 4.85 15.70 -0.38
CA ILE A 233 3.77 15.54 -1.35
C ILE A 233 4.29 16.04 -2.69
N GLY A 234 4.09 15.27 -3.75
CA GLY A 234 4.61 15.61 -5.07
C GLY A 234 3.80 15.07 -6.22
N VAL A 235 4.25 15.42 -7.43
CA VAL A 235 3.63 15.00 -8.69
C VAL A 235 4.70 14.44 -9.63
N GLN A 236 4.39 13.30 -10.24
CA GLN A 236 5.10 12.65 -11.34
C GLN A 236 4.18 12.63 -12.58
N HIS A 237 4.63 12.07 -13.70
CA HIS A 237 3.78 11.92 -14.88
C HIS A 237 2.50 11.13 -14.54
N LEU A 238 1.33 11.79 -14.65
CA LEU A 238 0.00 11.25 -14.36
C LEU A 238 -0.19 10.70 -12.93
N THR A 239 0.68 11.04 -11.97
CA THR A 239 0.66 10.47 -10.62
C THR A 239 0.90 11.54 -9.56
N GLN A 240 -0.04 11.69 -8.62
CA GLN A 240 0.23 12.37 -7.35
C GLN A 240 0.78 11.34 -6.36
N TYR A 241 1.82 11.70 -5.61
CA TYR A 241 2.39 10.83 -4.58
C TYR A 241 2.49 11.52 -3.22
N PHE A 242 2.39 10.70 -2.18
CA PHE A 242 2.73 11.04 -0.81
C PHE A 242 3.97 10.21 -0.44
N ARG A 243 4.90 10.81 0.30
CA ARG A 243 6.14 10.16 0.73
C ARG A 243 6.33 10.35 2.23
N SER A 244 6.74 9.28 2.91
CA SER A 244 7.14 9.26 4.30
C SER A 244 8.35 8.33 4.43
N ASP A 245 9.25 8.61 5.36
CA ASP A 245 10.44 7.79 5.62
C ASP A 245 10.08 6.43 6.24
N ALA A 246 8.99 6.39 7.00
CA ALA A 246 8.54 5.20 7.73
C ALA A 246 7.08 4.85 7.42
N ASN A 247 6.12 5.56 8.04
CA ASN A 247 4.71 5.17 8.02
C ASN A 247 3.81 6.25 7.41
N PHE A 248 2.62 5.82 6.97
CA PHE A 248 1.48 6.70 6.74
C PHE A 248 0.37 6.38 7.71
N ALA A 249 -0.30 7.41 8.24
CA ALA A 249 -1.39 7.23 9.19
C ALA A 249 -2.52 8.21 8.94
N TRP A 250 -3.74 7.73 9.20
CA TRP A 250 -4.97 8.50 9.12
C TRP A 250 -5.74 8.32 10.43
N TYR A 251 -6.04 9.43 11.08
CA TYR A 251 -6.73 9.47 12.37
C TYR A 251 -8.07 10.21 12.26
N LYS A 252 -9.02 9.85 13.12
CA LYS A 252 -10.25 10.61 13.34
C LYS A 252 -10.24 11.19 14.76
N GLY A 253 -10.32 12.51 14.88
CA GLY A 253 -10.19 13.22 16.16
C GLY A 253 -8.76 13.16 16.72
N GLY A 254 -8.61 13.50 18.01
CA GLY A 254 -7.33 13.51 18.71
C GLY A 254 -6.59 14.85 18.68
N SER A 255 -5.37 14.86 19.19
CA SER A 255 -4.42 15.99 19.18
C SER A 255 -3.03 15.52 18.73
N HIS A 256 -2.15 16.45 18.41
CA HIS A 256 -0.79 16.11 18.02
C HIS A 256 -0.05 15.38 19.15
N ASN A 257 0.68 14.32 18.79
CA ASN A 257 1.55 13.55 19.68
C ASN A 257 2.80 13.11 18.89
N ASP A 258 3.98 13.23 19.50
CA ASP A 258 5.25 12.91 18.85
C ASP A 258 5.55 11.40 18.77
N GLY A 259 4.81 10.58 19.52
CA GLY A 259 4.98 9.12 19.51
C GLY A 259 4.58 8.50 18.18
N GLU A 260 5.39 7.57 17.68
CA GLU A 260 5.13 6.86 16.43
C GLU A 260 3.72 6.23 16.44
N LEU A 261 2.95 6.56 15.41
CA LEU A 261 1.59 6.07 15.18
C LEU A 261 0.59 6.36 16.32
N ASN A 262 0.90 7.29 17.23
CA ASN A 262 0.03 7.70 18.32
C ASN A 262 -1.01 8.72 17.85
N ALA A 263 -2.28 8.35 17.89
CA ALA A 263 -3.39 9.20 17.47
C ALA A 263 -3.72 10.36 18.45
N GLY A 264 -2.98 10.50 19.55
CA GLY A 264 -3.16 11.56 20.55
C GLY A 264 -4.57 11.62 21.11
N GLY A 265 -5.12 10.46 21.50
CA GLY A 265 -6.50 10.29 21.98
C GLY A 265 -7.56 10.17 20.87
N GLY A 266 -7.18 10.30 19.59
CA GLY A 266 -8.04 10.00 18.44
C GLY A 266 -8.13 8.50 18.12
N ALA A 267 -8.90 8.16 17.09
CA ALA A 267 -9.06 6.79 16.60
C ALA A 267 -8.25 6.54 15.31
N VAL A 268 -7.51 5.43 15.27
CA VAL A 268 -6.82 4.95 14.06
C VAL A 268 -7.85 4.54 13.01
N GLN A 269 -7.77 5.14 11.82
CA GLN A 269 -8.60 4.76 10.67
C GLN A 269 -7.83 3.83 9.74
N MET A 270 -6.68 4.29 9.27
CA MET A 270 -5.79 3.53 8.39
C MET A 270 -4.34 3.78 8.77
N VAL A 271 -3.51 2.76 8.67
CA VAL A 271 -2.05 2.85 8.76
C VAL A 271 -1.43 2.03 7.64
N ILE A 272 -0.35 2.56 7.05
CA ILE A 272 0.57 1.79 6.22
C ILE A 272 1.89 1.74 6.98
N LYS A 273 2.28 0.54 7.42
CA LYS A 273 3.48 0.27 8.23
C LYS A 273 4.15 -1.00 7.71
N ASP A 274 5.47 -0.98 7.49
CA ASP A 274 6.25 -2.14 7.05
C ASP A 274 5.70 -2.86 5.80
N GLY A 275 5.07 -2.09 4.90
CA GLY A 275 4.41 -2.60 3.69
C GLY A 275 3.11 -3.36 3.94
N ASN A 276 2.49 -3.17 5.10
CA ASN A 276 1.20 -3.72 5.50
C ASN A 276 0.17 -2.59 5.69
N VAL A 277 -1.09 -2.87 5.35
CA VAL A 277 -2.22 -1.95 5.55
C VAL A 277 -3.02 -2.41 6.77
N GLY A 278 -3.07 -1.57 7.80
CA GLY A 278 -3.96 -1.74 8.95
C GLY A 278 -5.18 -0.84 8.83
N ILE A 279 -6.38 -1.40 8.96
CA ILE A 279 -7.65 -0.66 9.08
C ILE A 279 -8.15 -0.84 10.52
N GLY A 280 -8.27 0.25 11.26
CA GLY A 280 -8.65 0.21 12.69
C GLY A 280 -7.57 -0.32 13.64
N THR A 281 -6.33 -0.52 13.17
CA THR A 281 -5.18 -0.98 13.97
C THR A 281 -3.90 -0.24 13.58
N PRO A 282 -3.07 0.23 14.53
CA PRO A 282 -1.80 0.87 14.23
C PRO A 282 -0.65 -0.12 13.98
N ASN A 283 -0.82 -1.40 14.31
CA ASN A 283 0.24 -2.41 14.22
C ASN A 283 -0.23 -3.63 13.40
N PRO A 284 -0.42 -3.49 12.08
CA PRO A 284 -0.82 -4.61 11.24
C PRO A 284 0.27 -5.69 11.20
N SER A 285 -0.08 -6.91 11.61
CA SER A 285 0.77 -8.11 11.63
C SER A 285 0.81 -8.85 10.28
N THR A 286 -0.10 -8.53 9.37
CA THR A 286 -0.22 -9.10 8.03
C THR A 286 -0.47 -8.03 6.97
N LYS A 287 -0.42 -8.41 5.69
CA LYS A 287 -0.50 -7.48 4.55
C LYS A 287 -1.74 -6.59 4.55
N LEU A 288 -2.89 -7.15 4.95
CA LEU A 288 -4.11 -6.40 5.21
C LEU A 288 -4.72 -6.92 6.50
N GLU A 289 -4.71 -6.10 7.54
CA GLU A 289 -5.35 -6.40 8.82
C GLU A 289 -6.51 -5.43 9.05
N ILE A 290 -7.69 -5.98 9.36
CA ILE A 290 -8.89 -5.20 9.66
C ILE A 290 -9.30 -5.55 11.09
N ASN A 291 -9.22 -4.58 11.99
CA ASN A 291 -9.78 -4.69 13.33
C ASN A 291 -11.25 -4.28 13.28
N GLY A 292 -12.10 -5.23 12.88
CA GLY A 292 -13.53 -5.04 12.66
C GLY A 292 -14.08 -5.97 11.57
N ASP A 293 -15.24 -5.62 11.02
CA ASP A 293 -15.90 -6.44 9.99
C ASP A 293 -15.39 -6.13 8.58
N LEU A 294 -15.13 -7.18 7.79
CA LEU A 294 -14.92 -7.08 6.34
C LEU A 294 -16.23 -7.36 5.60
N ARG A 295 -16.78 -6.35 4.92
CA ARG A 295 -17.91 -6.51 4.00
C ARG A 295 -17.44 -6.36 2.55
N VAL A 296 -17.59 -7.41 1.75
CA VAL A 296 -17.29 -7.39 0.30
C VAL A 296 -18.61 -7.55 -0.48
N THR A 297 -18.93 -6.59 -1.35
CA THR A 297 -20.12 -6.62 -2.23
C THR A 297 -19.83 -7.21 -3.61
N GLY A 298 -18.56 -7.22 -4.03
CA GLY A 298 -18.08 -7.89 -5.23
C GLY A 298 -17.65 -9.33 -4.98
N THR A 299 -16.85 -9.87 -5.90
CA THR A 299 -16.29 -11.23 -5.81
C THR A 299 -14.91 -11.20 -5.15
N ILE A 300 -14.66 -12.10 -4.19
CA ILE A 300 -13.30 -12.43 -3.73
C ILE A 300 -12.78 -13.55 -4.63
N THR A 301 -11.74 -13.28 -5.42
CA THR A 301 -11.08 -14.27 -6.30
C THR A 301 -9.83 -14.85 -5.64
N GLY A 302 -9.41 -16.04 -6.06
CA GLY A 302 -8.29 -16.78 -5.45
C GLY A 302 -8.72 -17.76 -4.36
N THR A 303 -7.74 -18.29 -3.62
CA THR A 303 -7.99 -19.21 -2.51
C THR A 303 -8.27 -18.40 -1.24
N ILE A 304 -9.43 -18.61 -0.63
CA ILE A 304 -9.72 -18.16 0.74
C ILE A 304 -9.30 -19.29 1.66
N ASP A 305 -8.21 -19.10 2.40
CA ASP A 305 -7.83 -20.02 3.47
C ASP A 305 -8.72 -19.77 4.70
N ALA A 306 -9.74 -20.61 4.85
CA ALA A 306 -10.67 -20.55 5.97
C ALA A 306 -10.22 -21.35 7.20
N THR A 307 -9.01 -21.94 7.20
CA THR A 307 -8.50 -22.75 8.33
C THR A 307 -8.43 -21.96 9.64
N ASN A 308 -8.22 -20.64 9.55
CA ASN A 308 -8.15 -19.73 10.69
C ASN A 308 -9.50 -19.11 11.08
N ILE A 309 -10.62 -19.53 10.49
CA ILE A 309 -11.96 -19.15 10.97
C ILE A 309 -12.29 -20.03 12.19
N THR A 310 -11.82 -19.61 13.36
CA THR A 310 -12.00 -20.35 14.62
C THR A 310 -13.38 -20.13 15.25
N THR A 311 -14.09 -19.08 14.85
CA THR A 311 -15.45 -18.71 15.28
C THR A 311 -16.19 -18.00 14.16
N GLY A 312 -17.51 -18.20 14.06
CA GLY A 312 -18.36 -17.56 13.06
C GLY A 312 -19.09 -18.56 12.16
N THR A 313 -20.22 -18.13 11.59
CA THR A 313 -21.03 -18.96 10.69
C THR A 313 -20.61 -18.74 9.25
N LEU A 314 -19.92 -19.70 8.64
CA LEU A 314 -19.79 -19.73 7.18
C LEU A 314 -21.11 -20.25 6.59
N ASN A 315 -22.01 -19.33 6.22
CA ASN A 315 -23.31 -19.71 5.66
C ASN A 315 -23.14 -20.27 4.23
N VAL A 316 -23.07 -21.60 4.13
CA VAL A 316 -22.92 -22.33 2.87
C VAL A 316 -24.07 -22.10 1.88
N ALA A 317 -25.26 -21.70 2.34
CA ALA A 317 -26.39 -21.35 1.44
C ALA A 317 -26.09 -20.10 0.58
N ARG A 318 -25.06 -19.32 0.94
CA ARG A 318 -24.59 -18.15 0.19
C ARG A 318 -23.28 -18.40 -0.56
N ILE A 319 -22.80 -19.64 -0.63
CA ILE A 319 -21.66 -20.05 -1.48
C ILE A 319 -22.23 -20.84 -2.66
N PRO A 320 -22.69 -20.16 -3.74
CA PRO A 320 -23.57 -20.73 -4.77
C PRO A 320 -22.99 -21.92 -5.55
N ASN A 321 -21.71 -22.23 -5.39
CA ASN A 321 -21.00 -23.33 -6.06
C ASN A 321 -20.16 -24.21 -5.12
N LEU A 322 -20.40 -24.16 -3.79
CA LEU A 322 -19.77 -25.13 -2.90
C LEU A 322 -20.47 -26.48 -3.10
N SER A 323 -19.88 -27.36 -3.90
CA SER A 323 -20.43 -28.71 -4.10
C SER A 323 -20.43 -29.45 -2.76
N ALA A 324 -21.50 -30.20 -2.49
CA ALA A 324 -21.62 -31.02 -1.29
C ALA A 324 -20.42 -31.97 -1.11
N ASN A 325 -19.83 -32.43 -2.22
CA ASN A 325 -18.63 -33.27 -2.25
C ASN A 325 -17.36 -32.58 -1.74
N LYS A 326 -17.36 -31.25 -1.58
CA LYS A 326 -16.28 -30.45 -0.98
C LYS A 326 -16.54 -30.09 0.49
N ILE A 327 -17.69 -30.50 1.03
CA ILE A 327 -18.03 -30.43 2.45
C ILE A 327 -17.79 -31.83 3.01
N ILE A 328 -16.58 -32.10 3.49
CA ILE A 328 -16.12 -33.45 3.85
C ILE A 328 -16.63 -33.91 5.23
N ASP A 329 -17.80 -33.45 5.68
CA ASP A 329 -18.35 -33.90 6.97
C ASP A 329 -19.88 -33.91 6.96
N VAL A 330 -20.45 -34.70 6.05
CA VAL A 330 -21.86 -35.07 6.12
C VAL A 330 -21.95 -36.33 6.96
N VAL A 331 -22.40 -36.16 8.21
CA VAL A 331 -22.77 -37.25 9.12
C VAL A 331 -24.18 -37.73 8.71
N TYR A 332 -24.29 -38.99 8.28
CA TYR A 332 -25.57 -39.64 7.99
C TYR A 332 -25.99 -40.49 9.19
N ASP A 333 -27.12 -40.18 9.81
CA ASP A 333 -27.71 -41.06 10.82
C ASP A 333 -28.29 -42.32 10.15
N ILE A 334 -27.82 -43.48 10.59
CA ILE A 334 -28.31 -44.80 10.21
C ILE A 334 -29.16 -45.35 11.35
N TYR A 335 -30.42 -45.65 11.05
CA TYR A 335 -31.35 -46.24 11.99
C TYR A 335 -31.95 -47.52 11.42
N LEU A 336 -31.55 -48.66 11.98
CA LEU A 336 -32.04 -49.99 11.63
C LEU A 336 -32.88 -50.54 12.77
N ARG A 337 -34.07 -51.05 12.45
CA ARG A 337 -35.01 -51.60 13.44
C ARG A 337 -35.45 -53.01 13.07
N GLY A 338 -35.14 -53.97 13.94
CA GLY A 338 -35.69 -55.32 13.95
C GLY A 338 -36.86 -55.46 14.91
N SER A 339 -37.84 -56.28 14.56
CA SER A 339 -39.05 -56.50 15.36
C SER A 339 -39.31 -57.98 15.58
N ALA A 340 -40.01 -58.28 16.68
CA ALA A 340 -40.71 -59.54 16.90
C ALA A 340 -42.23 -59.33 16.85
N TYR A 341 -43.03 -60.38 16.66
CA TYR A 341 -44.50 -60.28 16.57
C TYR A 341 -45.11 -59.72 17.85
N GLU A 342 -44.55 -60.11 19.00
CA GLU A 342 -45.04 -59.78 20.35
C GLU A 342 -44.32 -58.55 20.94
N SER A 343 -43.68 -57.73 20.10
CA SER A 343 -42.97 -56.54 20.57
C SER A 343 -43.89 -55.51 21.19
N THR A 344 -43.48 -54.94 22.32
CA THR A 344 -44.21 -53.87 23.03
C THR A 344 -44.24 -52.55 22.26
N GLU A 345 -43.45 -52.40 21.20
CA GLU A 345 -43.34 -51.17 20.42
C GLU A 345 -43.92 -51.29 18.99
N GLY A 346 -44.74 -52.30 18.75
CA GLY A 346 -45.39 -52.60 17.47
C GLY A 346 -44.49 -53.33 16.46
N THR A 347 -45.10 -53.77 15.35
CA THR A 347 -44.48 -54.67 14.35
C THR A 347 -44.03 -53.91 13.09
N ILE A 348 -42.97 -53.10 13.20
CA ILE A 348 -42.37 -52.43 12.03
C ILE A 348 -40.87 -52.68 11.92
N THR A 349 -40.40 -52.84 10.68
CA THR A 349 -38.98 -53.01 10.34
C THR A 349 -38.59 -52.04 9.24
N PHE A 350 -37.47 -51.36 9.42
CA PHE A 350 -36.97 -50.41 8.45
C PHE A 350 -35.46 -50.21 8.59
N LEU A 351 -34.88 -49.69 7.52
CA LEU A 351 -33.58 -49.05 7.52
C LEU A 351 -33.80 -47.60 7.07
N LYS A 352 -33.43 -46.64 7.92
CA LYS A 352 -33.39 -45.23 7.57
C LYS A 352 -31.94 -44.77 7.53
N ILE A 353 -31.55 -44.11 6.44
CA ILE A 353 -30.25 -43.46 6.33
C ILE A 353 -30.51 -41.99 5.96
N ALA A 354 -30.20 -41.10 6.89
CA ALA A 354 -30.68 -39.72 6.88
C ALA A 354 -32.21 -39.67 6.64
N ASN A 355 -32.65 -38.99 5.58
CA ASN A 355 -34.07 -38.83 5.25
C ASN A 355 -34.63 -39.93 4.34
N LEU A 356 -33.82 -40.92 3.96
CA LEU A 356 -34.24 -42.02 3.09
C LEU A 356 -34.70 -43.21 3.94
N ASP A 357 -35.94 -43.65 3.74
CA ASP A 357 -36.47 -44.90 4.29
C ASP A 357 -36.44 -45.98 3.22
N PHE A 358 -35.69 -47.05 3.47
CA PHE A 358 -35.54 -48.15 2.52
C PHE A 358 -36.63 -49.20 2.63
N GLY A 359 -37.46 -49.17 3.69
CA GLY A 359 -38.56 -50.12 3.92
C GLY A 359 -38.14 -51.59 3.89
N LEU A 360 -38.10 -52.25 5.05
CA LEU A 360 -37.86 -53.68 5.11
C LEU A 360 -39.19 -54.44 5.09
N THR A 361 -39.18 -55.69 4.63
CA THR A 361 -40.44 -56.43 4.47
C THR A 361 -40.97 -56.89 5.82
N THR A 362 -42.28 -57.07 5.92
CA THR A 362 -42.97 -57.63 7.09
C THR A 362 -43.10 -59.15 7.01
N LYS A 363 -42.18 -59.82 6.31
CA LYS A 363 -42.14 -61.28 6.24
C LYS A 363 -41.31 -61.84 7.38
N ARG A 364 -41.80 -62.94 7.98
CA ARG A 364 -41.15 -63.63 9.10
C ARG A 364 -39.68 -63.96 8.79
N GLY A 365 -38.81 -63.88 9.79
CA GLY A 365 -37.38 -64.18 9.69
C GLY A 365 -36.50 -62.96 9.44
N LEU A 366 -35.38 -63.15 8.73
CA LEU A 366 -34.36 -62.12 8.49
C LEU A 366 -34.67 -61.34 7.22
N ASN A 367 -34.87 -60.03 7.35
CA ASN A 367 -35.03 -59.10 6.24
C ASN A 367 -33.72 -58.36 6.01
N THR A 368 -33.05 -58.65 4.90
CA THR A 368 -31.71 -58.13 4.59
C THR A 368 -31.75 -57.19 3.41
N ILE A 369 -31.04 -56.08 3.51
CA ILE A 369 -30.77 -55.14 2.43
C ILE A 369 -29.26 -54.98 2.28
N ILE A 370 -28.80 -54.99 1.03
CA ILE A 370 -27.43 -54.73 0.64
C ILE A 370 -27.41 -53.39 -0.08
N LEU A 371 -26.49 -52.52 0.32
CA LEU A 371 -26.21 -51.25 -0.33
C LEU A 371 -24.78 -51.28 -0.87
N ASN A 372 -24.54 -50.61 -2.00
CA ASN A 372 -23.18 -50.36 -2.47
C ASN A 372 -22.41 -49.49 -1.44
N PRO A 373 -21.07 -49.41 -1.49
CA PRO A 373 -20.29 -48.63 -0.51
C PRO A 373 -20.71 -47.16 -0.41
N GLY A 374 -21.24 -46.59 -1.49
CA GLY A 374 -21.79 -45.22 -1.52
C GLY A 374 -23.23 -45.07 -1.01
N GLY A 375 -23.82 -46.10 -0.39
CA GLY A 375 -25.17 -46.08 0.19
C GLY A 375 -26.33 -46.30 -0.80
N ALA A 376 -26.04 -46.49 -2.09
CA ALA A 376 -27.07 -46.78 -3.10
C ALA A 376 -27.64 -48.20 -2.94
N TYR A 377 -28.96 -48.36 -3.07
CA TYR A 377 -29.63 -49.66 -3.03
C TYR A 377 -29.01 -50.66 -4.03
N LYS A 378 -28.68 -51.86 -3.55
CA LYS A 378 -28.17 -52.95 -4.39
C LYS A 378 -29.19 -54.08 -4.50
N ARG A 379 -29.54 -54.72 -3.37
CA ARG A 379 -30.49 -55.84 -3.33
C ARG A 379 -31.20 -55.94 -1.98
N LYS A 380 -32.32 -56.64 -1.92
CA LYS A 380 -32.99 -57.05 -0.69
C LYS A 380 -33.58 -58.44 -0.79
N ALA A 381 -33.61 -59.18 0.33
CA ALA A 381 -34.23 -60.48 0.42
C ALA A 381 -34.76 -60.75 1.85
N ASN A 382 -35.67 -61.71 1.95
CA ASN A 382 -36.17 -62.24 3.22
C ASN A 382 -35.86 -63.74 3.30
N HIS A 383 -35.45 -64.20 4.48
CA HIS A 383 -35.19 -65.60 4.77
C HIS A 383 -35.92 -66.00 6.05
N ASP A 384 -36.89 -66.91 5.95
CA ASP A 384 -37.68 -67.40 7.10
C ASP A 384 -36.86 -68.39 7.93
N VAL A 385 -35.98 -67.86 8.76
CA VAL A 385 -35.11 -68.67 9.62
C VAL A 385 -35.85 -69.38 10.75
N HIS A 386 -37.10 -69.00 11.03
CA HIS A 386 -37.91 -69.70 12.03
C HIS A 386 -38.57 -70.96 11.48
N GLY A 387 -39.12 -70.88 10.26
CA GLY A 387 -39.79 -72.01 9.61
C GLY A 387 -38.84 -73.15 9.21
N ASP A 388 -37.59 -72.82 8.87
CA ASP A 388 -36.51 -73.78 8.65
C ASP A 388 -35.18 -73.16 9.09
N ASN A 389 -34.54 -73.76 10.08
CA ASN A 389 -33.29 -73.26 10.65
C ASN A 389 -32.13 -73.29 9.64
N ASN A 390 -32.20 -74.11 8.58
CA ASN A 390 -31.23 -74.11 7.49
C ASN A 390 -31.25 -72.81 6.68
N ASN A 391 -32.33 -72.01 6.77
CA ASN A 391 -32.40 -70.72 6.10
C ASN A 391 -31.40 -69.70 6.64
N TRP A 392 -30.78 -69.92 7.81
CA TRP A 392 -29.62 -69.14 8.23
C TRP A 392 -28.45 -69.32 7.25
N ASN A 393 -28.17 -70.56 6.83
CA ASN A 393 -27.11 -70.84 5.85
C ASN A 393 -27.51 -70.29 4.48
N ASN A 394 -28.77 -70.48 4.06
CA ASN A 394 -29.27 -69.88 2.80
C ASN A 394 -29.13 -68.35 2.81
N TRP A 395 -29.41 -67.70 3.95
CA TRP A 395 -29.21 -66.25 4.11
C TRP A 395 -27.74 -65.86 3.96
N ALA A 396 -26.84 -66.58 4.62
CA ALA A 396 -25.41 -66.28 4.56
C ALA A 396 -24.83 -66.51 3.16
N ASP A 397 -25.22 -67.59 2.48
CA ASP A 397 -24.84 -67.87 1.09
C ASP A 397 -25.40 -66.83 0.14
N TRP A 398 -26.65 -66.37 0.38
CA TRP A 398 -27.23 -65.27 -0.37
C TRP A 398 -26.45 -63.97 -0.17
N VAL A 399 -26.07 -63.63 1.07
CA VAL A 399 -25.22 -62.45 1.33
C VAL A 399 -23.87 -62.60 0.62
N ASN A 400 -23.19 -63.72 0.78
CA ASN A 400 -21.87 -63.95 0.16
C ASN A 400 -21.92 -63.91 -1.39
N SER A 401 -23.05 -64.32 -1.99
CA SER A 401 -23.22 -64.30 -3.44
C SER A 401 -23.65 -62.93 -3.99
N ASN A 402 -24.12 -62.01 -3.14
CA ASN A 402 -24.73 -60.75 -3.58
C ASN A 402 -24.07 -59.49 -3.01
N ALA A 403 -23.24 -59.62 -1.98
CA ALA A 403 -22.41 -58.56 -1.42
C ALA A 403 -20.94 -58.81 -1.79
N ALA A 404 -20.30 -57.80 -2.37
CA ALA A 404 -18.86 -57.72 -2.52
C ALA A 404 -18.24 -57.11 -1.25
N ASP A 405 -16.94 -57.30 -1.04
CA ASP A 405 -16.26 -56.64 0.06
C ASP A 405 -16.36 -55.11 -0.08
N GLY A 406 -16.68 -54.43 1.02
CA GLY A 406 -17.02 -53.00 1.07
C GLY A 406 -18.52 -52.68 0.97
N ASP A 407 -19.38 -53.61 0.54
CA ASP A 407 -20.83 -53.39 0.56
C ASP A 407 -21.37 -53.34 2.00
N VAL A 408 -22.40 -52.51 2.21
CA VAL A 408 -23.10 -52.42 3.50
C VAL A 408 -24.23 -53.44 3.54
N VAL A 409 -24.27 -54.26 4.59
CA VAL A 409 -25.30 -55.26 4.83
C VAL A 409 -26.05 -54.91 6.11
N ALA A 410 -27.35 -54.65 5.97
CA ALA A 410 -28.25 -54.35 7.08
C ALA A 410 -29.36 -55.41 7.15
N VAL A 411 -29.55 -55.96 8.34
CA VAL A 411 -30.47 -57.07 8.61
C VAL A 411 -31.39 -56.70 9.75
N ALA A 412 -32.69 -56.85 9.55
CA ALA A 412 -33.71 -56.69 10.58
C ALA A 412 -34.60 -57.93 10.65
N SER A 413 -34.85 -58.43 11.84
CA SER A 413 -35.82 -59.49 12.06
C SER A 413 -37.25 -58.99 11.91
N PHE A 414 -38.17 -59.88 11.53
CA PHE A 414 -39.61 -59.66 11.71
C PHE A 414 -40.30 -60.95 12.20
N ASP A 415 -41.32 -60.80 13.04
CA ASP A 415 -42.10 -61.88 13.69
C ASP A 415 -41.25 -62.82 14.58
N ALA A 416 -40.53 -63.77 13.97
CA ALA A 416 -39.82 -64.82 14.68
C ALA A 416 -38.51 -65.22 13.98
N LEU A 417 -37.55 -65.63 14.80
CA LEU A 417 -36.30 -66.29 14.40
C LEU A 417 -35.98 -67.41 15.40
N THR A 418 -35.05 -68.26 15.02
CA THR A 418 -34.39 -69.27 15.84
C THR A 418 -32.90 -68.94 15.97
N ILE A 419 -32.25 -69.59 16.93
CA ILE A 419 -30.80 -69.51 17.14
C ILE A 419 -30.02 -69.85 15.86
N ALA A 420 -29.05 -69.01 15.51
CA ALA A 420 -28.19 -69.28 14.36
C ALA A 420 -27.40 -70.59 14.57
N PRO A 421 -27.20 -71.42 13.52
CA PRO A 421 -26.45 -72.66 13.63
C PRO A 421 -24.98 -72.36 13.92
N LYS A 422 -24.34 -73.18 14.77
CA LYS A 422 -22.91 -73.04 15.12
C LYS A 422 -21.95 -73.61 14.07
N THR A 423 -22.48 -74.11 12.96
CA THR A 423 -21.76 -74.70 11.84
C THR A 423 -22.39 -74.26 10.52
N GLY A 424 -21.64 -74.31 9.41
CA GLY A 424 -22.14 -73.93 8.07
C GLY A 424 -21.84 -72.48 7.70
N SER A 425 -22.36 -72.03 6.56
CA SER A 425 -22.07 -70.71 5.98
C SER A 425 -22.50 -69.55 6.87
N ALA A 426 -23.59 -69.71 7.64
CA ALA A 426 -24.03 -68.71 8.62
C ALA A 426 -23.04 -68.56 9.77
N ALA A 427 -22.56 -69.68 10.32
CA ALA A 427 -21.57 -69.66 11.39
C ALA A 427 -20.27 -69.01 10.92
N THR A 428 -19.83 -69.31 9.69
CA THR A 428 -18.63 -68.71 9.09
C THR A 428 -18.78 -67.21 8.87
N LEU A 429 -19.90 -66.75 8.28
CA LEU A 429 -20.12 -65.33 8.02
C LEU A 429 -20.26 -64.52 9.31
N LEU A 430 -21.08 -64.98 10.26
CA LEU A 430 -21.25 -64.32 11.56
C LEU A 430 -19.94 -64.32 12.35
N GLY A 431 -19.18 -65.42 12.32
CA GLY A 431 -17.86 -65.50 12.93
C GLY A 431 -16.86 -64.51 12.30
N ALA A 432 -16.85 -64.39 10.97
CA ALA A 432 -15.94 -63.49 10.27
C ALA A 432 -16.15 -62.03 10.67
N ILE A 433 -17.40 -61.61 10.94
CA ILE A 433 -17.75 -60.24 11.34
C ILE A 433 -17.83 -60.04 12.86
N ASN A 434 -17.43 -61.03 13.66
CA ASN A 434 -17.58 -61.04 15.12
C ASN A 434 -19.03 -60.82 15.62
N GLY A 435 -20.02 -61.31 14.88
CA GLY A 435 -21.43 -61.33 15.28
C GLY A 435 -21.74 -62.52 16.18
N THR A 436 -21.98 -62.26 17.46
CA THR A 436 -22.10 -63.33 18.49
C THR A 436 -23.53 -63.50 19.02
N LYS A 437 -24.38 -62.47 18.93
CA LYS A 437 -25.71 -62.47 19.57
C LYS A 437 -26.72 -63.33 18.81
N ALA A 438 -26.55 -63.52 17.51
CA ALA A 438 -27.36 -64.41 16.68
C ALA A 438 -27.31 -65.87 17.20
N PHE A 439 -26.17 -66.29 17.76
CA PHE A 439 -26.00 -67.59 18.41
C PHE A 439 -26.62 -67.68 19.81
N SER A 440 -27.27 -66.61 20.28
CA SER A 440 -28.03 -66.56 21.54
C SER A 440 -29.48 -66.14 21.31
N ALA A 441 -29.93 -66.07 20.05
CA ALA A 441 -31.28 -65.66 19.73
C ALA A 441 -32.30 -66.72 20.16
N ASN A 442 -33.15 -66.36 21.12
CA ASN A 442 -34.26 -67.19 21.58
C ASN A 442 -35.50 -67.02 20.70
N TYR A 443 -36.51 -67.87 20.90
CA TYR A 443 -37.79 -67.78 20.20
C TYR A 443 -38.38 -66.36 20.26
N ARG A 444 -38.77 -65.81 19.10
CA ARG A 444 -39.47 -64.52 18.96
C ARG A 444 -38.81 -63.33 19.67
N VAL A 445 -37.48 -63.25 19.62
CA VAL A 445 -36.74 -62.04 19.98
C VAL A 445 -36.57 -61.13 18.77
N SER A 446 -36.48 -59.81 18.99
CA SER A 446 -36.13 -58.86 17.96
C SER A 446 -34.61 -58.87 17.72
N TYR A 447 -34.18 -58.69 16.48
CA TYR A 447 -32.78 -58.76 16.10
C TYR A 447 -32.46 -57.77 14.98
N ALA A 448 -31.35 -57.04 15.14
CA ALA A 448 -30.82 -56.13 14.13
C ALA A 448 -29.31 -56.33 14.01
N LEU A 449 -28.81 -56.42 12.78
CA LEU A 449 -27.40 -56.60 12.48
C LEU A 449 -27.00 -55.66 11.35
N PHE A 450 -25.87 -54.99 11.53
CA PHE A 450 -25.29 -54.10 10.54
C PHE A 450 -23.79 -54.37 10.43
N PHE A 451 -23.29 -54.59 9.21
CA PHE A 451 -21.87 -54.79 8.97
C PHE A 451 -21.48 -54.39 7.55
N ILE A 452 -20.18 -54.29 7.33
CA ILE A 452 -19.59 -54.11 5.99
C ILE A 452 -18.99 -55.46 5.59
N LYS A 453 -19.37 -55.97 4.42
CA LYS A 453 -18.86 -57.26 3.94
C LYS A 453 -17.33 -57.16 3.76
N GLY A 454 -16.60 -58.14 4.27
CA GLY A 454 -15.12 -58.14 4.27
C GLY A 454 -14.49 -57.57 5.55
N GLU A 455 -15.25 -56.85 6.37
CA GLU A 455 -14.79 -56.34 7.66
C GLU A 455 -14.96 -57.35 8.79
N SER A 456 -14.06 -57.31 9.76
CA SER A 456 -14.10 -58.22 10.92
C SER A 456 -15.00 -57.75 12.07
N LYS A 457 -15.92 -56.82 11.81
CA LYS A 457 -16.75 -56.18 12.84
C LYS A 457 -18.18 -55.99 12.37
N CYS A 458 -19.11 -56.10 13.32
CA CYS A 458 -20.51 -55.77 13.12
C CYS A 458 -21.07 -55.02 14.34
N ILE A 459 -22.20 -54.36 14.13
CA ILE A 459 -23.05 -53.85 15.20
C ILE A 459 -24.29 -54.73 15.23
N GLU A 460 -24.56 -55.31 16.39
CA GLU A 460 -25.59 -56.32 16.55
C GLU A 460 -26.40 -56.05 17.82
N VAL A 461 -27.72 -56.07 17.70
CA VAL A 461 -28.66 -55.87 18.79
C VAL A 461 -29.65 -57.02 18.80
N LEU A 462 -29.79 -57.64 19.97
CA LEU A 462 -30.75 -58.70 20.24
C LEU A 462 -31.64 -58.23 21.38
N GLY A 463 -32.94 -58.19 21.14
CA GLY A 463 -33.93 -57.85 22.14
C GLY A 463 -34.26 -59.03 23.06
N ALA A 464 -35.04 -58.75 24.10
CA ALA A 464 -35.63 -59.77 24.95
C ALA A 464 -36.93 -60.31 24.35
N TYR A 465 -37.32 -61.53 24.75
CA TYR A 465 -38.64 -62.09 24.40
C TYR A 465 -39.75 -61.19 24.95
N GLN A 466 -40.76 -60.86 24.13
CA GLN A 466 -41.81 -59.87 24.45
C GLN A 466 -41.26 -58.49 24.86
N GLY A 467 -40.02 -58.18 24.49
CA GLY A 467 -39.35 -56.94 24.82
C GLY A 467 -39.47 -55.88 23.73
N PRO A 468 -38.74 -54.76 23.89
CA PRO A 468 -38.62 -53.71 22.88
C PRO A 468 -38.06 -54.22 21.54
N ASN A 469 -38.26 -53.44 20.48
CA ASN A 469 -37.64 -53.72 19.18
C ASN A 469 -36.11 -53.57 19.25
N ALA A 470 -35.41 -54.31 18.39
CA ALA A 470 -33.97 -54.23 18.28
C ALA A 470 -33.62 -53.00 17.47
N HIS A 471 -33.14 -51.96 18.16
CA HIS A 471 -32.81 -50.68 17.56
C HIS A 471 -31.31 -50.51 17.46
N LEU A 472 -30.85 -50.23 16.25
CA LEU A 472 -29.48 -49.84 15.97
C LEU A 472 -29.51 -48.42 15.42
N LYS A 473 -29.01 -47.47 16.22
CA LYS A 473 -28.82 -46.07 15.83
C LYS A 473 -27.33 -45.80 15.86
N THR A 474 -26.76 -45.46 14.71
CA THR A 474 -25.36 -45.05 14.58
C THR A 474 -25.27 -43.91 13.58
N SER A 475 -24.24 -43.09 13.69
CA SER A 475 -23.98 -41.99 12.75
C SER A 475 -22.78 -42.33 11.88
N TYR A 476 -22.82 -41.98 10.59
CA TYR A 476 -21.81 -42.30 9.57
C TYR A 476 -21.27 -41.01 8.93
N ALA A 477 -20.08 -40.56 9.31
CA ALA A 477 -19.38 -39.49 8.60
C ALA A 477 -18.56 -40.10 7.45
N PHE A 478 -18.75 -39.62 6.22
CA PHE A 478 -17.99 -40.11 5.06
C PHE A 478 -16.46 -39.89 5.21
N SER A 479 -16.03 -38.98 6.10
CA SER A 479 -14.63 -38.68 6.44
C SER A 479 -14.04 -39.48 7.61
N GLN A 480 -14.86 -40.21 8.38
CA GLN A 480 -14.40 -40.98 9.54
C GLN A 480 -14.27 -42.48 9.29
N LEU A 481 -13.89 -42.87 8.06
CA LEU A 481 -13.12 -44.10 7.85
C LEU A 481 -11.69 -43.94 8.42
N LEU A 482 -11.62 -43.61 9.72
CA LEU A 482 -10.52 -43.96 10.61
C LEU A 482 -11.06 -44.97 11.64
N PHE A 483 -11.66 -46.05 11.15
CA PHE A 483 -10.97 -47.31 11.43
C PHE A 483 -9.65 -47.19 10.68
N ASN A 484 -8.50 -47.18 11.36
CA ASN A 484 -7.18 -47.01 10.73
C ASN A 484 -6.99 -47.99 9.55
N PHE A 485 -7.37 -47.58 8.34
CA PHE A 485 -7.12 -48.30 7.11
C PHE A 485 -6.02 -47.55 6.36
N ASN A 486 -4.81 -48.09 6.43
CA ASN A 486 -3.72 -47.69 5.55
C ASN A 486 -4.16 -47.93 4.10
N PHE A 487 -4.37 -46.87 3.33
CA PHE A 487 -4.71 -46.93 1.89
C PHE A 487 -3.49 -47.21 0.98
N ASN A 488 -2.55 -48.02 1.45
CA ASN A 488 -1.42 -48.50 0.64
C ASN A 488 -1.32 -50.03 0.75
N ASN A 489 -2.38 -50.75 0.38
CA ASN A 489 -2.28 -52.18 0.12
C ASN A 489 -2.57 -52.41 -1.37
N GLU A 490 -1.60 -52.08 -2.22
CA GLU A 490 -1.43 -52.89 -3.43
C GLU A 490 -1.14 -54.32 -2.94
N GLU A 491 -1.82 -55.32 -3.51
CA GLU A 491 -1.46 -56.71 -3.21
C GLU A 491 0.02 -56.92 -3.54
N ASP A 492 0.80 -57.46 -2.60
CA ASP A 492 2.16 -57.89 -2.90
C ASP A 492 2.14 -58.89 -4.06
N TRP A 493 3.20 -58.90 -4.86
CA TRP A 493 3.35 -59.86 -5.95
C TRP A 493 3.35 -61.30 -5.41
N ILE A 494 2.36 -62.08 -5.82
CA ILE A 494 2.21 -63.48 -5.43
C ILE A 494 3.06 -64.34 -6.37
N VAL A 495 3.95 -65.15 -5.78
CA VAL A 495 4.77 -66.12 -6.52
C VAL A 495 3.89 -67.31 -6.92
N PRO A 496 3.72 -67.60 -8.23
CA PRO A 496 2.91 -68.72 -8.67
C PRO A 496 3.61 -70.05 -8.41
N ALA A 497 2.83 -71.09 -8.11
CA ALA A 497 3.32 -72.46 -8.11
C ALA A 497 3.47 -72.94 -9.56
N PHE A 498 4.72 -73.05 -10.02
CA PHE A 498 5.03 -73.52 -11.37
C PHE A 498 4.59 -74.97 -11.62
N MET A 499 4.19 -75.24 -12.85
CA MET A 499 3.77 -76.55 -13.34
C MET A 499 4.58 -76.92 -14.59
N ASN A 500 4.52 -78.18 -14.98
CA ASN A 500 5.04 -78.67 -16.28
C ASN A 500 6.50 -78.30 -16.60
N GLY A 501 7.36 -78.19 -15.58
CA GLY A 501 8.79 -77.91 -15.73
C GLY A 501 9.16 -76.45 -15.99
N TRP A 502 8.18 -75.54 -15.99
CA TRP A 502 8.44 -74.10 -16.07
C TRP A 502 9.16 -73.60 -14.81
N VAL A 503 10.14 -72.71 -15.00
CA VAL A 503 10.88 -72.05 -13.92
C VAL A 503 11.21 -70.62 -14.31
N ASN A 504 11.59 -69.78 -13.34
CA ASN A 504 12.12 -68.43 -13.62
C ASN A 504 13.40 -68.51 -14.47
N TYR A 505 13.61 -67.51 -15.35
CA TYR A 505 14.75 -67.49 -16.26
C TYR A 505 16.10 -67.27 -15.54
N TYR A 506 16.27 -66.13 -14.86
CA TYR A 506 17.50 -65.72 -14.15
C TYR A 506 17.23 -64.56 -13.17
N ASP A 507 18.03 -64.44 -12.10
CA ASP A 507 17.87 -63.51 -10.97
C ASP A 507 18.06 -62.01 -11.30
N GLY A 508 18.29 -61.66 -12.58
CA GLY A 508 18.37 -60.28 -13.07
C GLY A 508 17.08 -59.75 -13.70
N TYR A 509 16.03 -60.57 -13.79
CA TYR A 509 14.71 -60.20 -14.32
C TYR A 509 13.64 -60.37 -13.24
N ASN A 510 12.47 -59.77 -13.45
CA ASN A 510 11.33 -60.00 -12.56
C ASN A 510 11.04 -61.51 -12.46
N PRO A 511 10.91 -62.08 -11.24
CA PRO A 511 10.39 -63.43 -11.10
C PRO A 511 8.93 -63.46 -11.53
N ALA A 512 8.47 -64.61 -12.02
CA ALA A 512 7.06 -64.77 -12.36
C ALA A 512 6.20 -64.41 -11.15
N GLY A 513 5.19 -63.59 -11.38
CA GLY A 513 4.34 -63.09 -10.31
C GLY A 513 3.01 -62.65 -10.87
N TYR A 514 2.00 -62.65 -10.00
CA TYR A 514 0.74 -62.00 -10.28
C TYR A 514 0.24 -61.25 -9.06
N PHE A 515 -0.52 -60.20 -9.28
CA PHE A 515 -1.32 -59.54 -8.25
C PHE A 515 -2.56 -58.92 -8.90
N LYS A 516 -3.53 -58.51 -8.09
CA LYS A 516 -4.72 -57.80 -8.57
C LYS A 516 -4.76 -56.43 -7.94
N ASP A 517 -4.94 -55.40 -8.77
CA ASP A 517 -5.04 -54.03 -8.29
C ASP A 517 -6.44 -53.70 -7.75
N SER A 518 -6.57 -52.52 -7.15
CA SER A 518 -7.82 -52.02 -6.57
C SER A 518 -8.95 -51.81 -7.60
N LEU A 519 -8.64 -51.84 -8.90
CA LEU A 519 -9.60 -51.76 -9.99
C LEU A 519 -10.03 -53.15 -10.51
N GLY A 520 -9.52 -54.23 -9.90
CA GLY A 520 -9.78 -55.61 -10.28
C GLY A 520 -9.03 -56.04 -11.55
N ILE A 521 -7.96 -55.34 -11.91
CA ILE A 521 -7.07 -55.73 -13.01
C ILE A 521 -5.98 -56.63 -12.44
N VAL A 522 -5.85 -57.81 -13.03
CA VAL A 522 -4.81 -58.78 -12.71
C VAL A 522 -3.61 -58.45 -13.57
N HIS A 523 -2.47 -58.24 -12.91
CA HIS A 523 -1.18 -57.96 -13.51
C HIS A 523 -0.32 -59.20 -13.39
N LEU A 524 0.27 -59.64 -14.50
CA LEU A 524 1.29 -60.67 -14.54
C LEU A 524 2.63 -60.03 -14.85
N ARG A 525 3.69 -60.64 -14.33
CA ARG A 525 5.07 -60.26 -14.62
C ARG A 525 5.98 -61.45 -14.71
N GLY A 526 7.18 -61.20 -15.21
CA GLY A 526 8.35 -62.06 -15.09
C GLY A 526 8.69 -62.87 -16.34
N LEU A 527 9.93 -63.37 -16.37
CA LEU A 527 10.46 -64.21 -17.45
C LEU A 527 10.60 -65.66 -16.99
N VAL A 528 10.06 -66.58 -17.80
CA VAL A 528 10.05 -68.02 -17.52
C VAL A 528 10.74 -68.82 -18.64
N LYS A 529 11.24 -70.01 -18.32
CA LYS A 529 11.96 -70.90 -19.27
C LYS A 529 11.68 -72.38 -19.03
N ASN A 530 12.29 -73.22 -19.87
CA ASN A 530 12.37 -74.68 -19.80
C ASN A 530 11.07 -75.47 -19.99
N GLY A 531 9.89 -74.85 -19.91
CA GLY A 531 8.65 -75.56 -20.18
C GLY A 531 8.37 -75.75 -21.67
N THR A 532 7.36 -76.56 -21.98
CA THR A 532 7.00 -76.95 -23.34
C THR A 532 5.78 -76.18 -23.83
N ASN A 533 5.73 -75.78 -25.11
CA ASN A 533 4.53 -75.18 -25.70
C ASN A 533 3.31 -76.10 -25.55
N ASN A 534 2.12 -75.51 -25.46
CA ASN A 534 0.84 -76.14 -25.13
C ASN A 534 0.76 -76.76 -23.71
N THR A 535 1.61 -76.31 -22.78
CA THR A 535 1.52 -76.70 -21.36
C THR A 535 1.34 -75.48 -20.45
N THR A 536 0.67 -75.69 -19.32
CA THR A 536 0.38 -74.64 -18.32
C THR A 536 1.65 -74.25 -17.57
N ILE A 537 1.94 -72.95 -17.47
CA ILE A 537 3.02 -72.38 -16.65
C ILE A 537 2.64 -72.45 -15.18
N PHE A 538 1.45 -71.95 -14.84
CA PHE A 538 0.82 -72.02 -13.53
C PHE A 538 -0.70 -71.77 -13.67
N THR A 539 -1.45 -71.99 -12.59
CA THR A 539 -2.91 -71.76 -12.56
C THR A 539 -3.25 -70.64 -11.58
N LEU A 540 -3.97 -69.63 -12.06
CA LEU A 540 -4.47 -68.54 -11.24
C LEU A 540 -5.59 -69.02 -10.30
N PRO A 541 -5.60 -68.59 -9.03
CA PRO A 541 -6.66 -68.94 -8.09
C PRO A 541 -7.98 -68.25 -8.46
N VAL A 542 -9.10 -68.79 -7.97
CA VAL A 542 -10.43 -68.17 -8.10
C VAL A 542 -10.35 -66.73 -7.55
N GLY A 543 -10.86 -65.76 -8.31
CA GLY A 543 -10.74 -64.33 -8.00
C GLY A 543 -9.63 -63.59 -8.77
N TYR A 544 -8.73 -64.30 -9.47
CA TYR A 544 -7.70 -63.74 -10.37
C TYR A 544 -7.87 -64.20 -11.83
N ARG A 545 -8.90 -65.01 -12.12
CA ARG A 545 -9.15 -65.60 -13.44
C ARG A 545 -9.97 -64.64 -14.30
N PRO A 546 -9.80 -64.58 -15.62
CA PRO A 546 -10.68 -63.80 -16.49
C PRO A 546 -12.05 -64.49 -16.65
N SER A 547 -13.09 -63.74 -17.02
CA SER A 547 -14.42 -64.34 -17.32
C SER A 547 -14.43 -65.22 -18.57
N ASN A 548 -13.54 -64.94 -19.53
CA ASN A 548 -13.40 -65.67 -20.78
C ASN A 548 -11.91 -65.85 -21.09
N ARG A 549 -11.58 -66.73 -22.03
CA ARG A 549 -10.20 -66.97 -22.46
C ARG A 549 -9.58 -65.68 -23.02
N GLU A 550 -8.51 -65.20 -22.39
CA GLU A 550 -7.70 -64.07 -22.84
C GLU A 550 -6.52 -64.56 -23.68
N LEU A 551 -6.27 -63.91 -24.82
CA LEU A 551 -5.15 -64.20 -25.71
C LEU A 551 -4.16 -63.04 -25.65
N GLN A 552 -2.93 -63.34 -25.26
CA GLN A 552 -1.89 -62.33 -25.08
C GLN A 552 -0.72 -62.62 -26.02
N THR A 553 -0.40 -61.62 -26.84
CA THR A 553 0.82 -61.62 -27.65
C THR A 553 1.99 -61.29 -26.74
N ILE A 554 3.03 -62.12 -26.75
CA ILE A 554 4.17 -61.99 -25.85
C ILE A 554 5.50 -62.01 -26.62
N GLN A 555 6.57 -61.55 -25.98
CA GLN A 555 7.92 -61.72 -26.50
C GLN A 555 8.52 -63.04 -26.00
N THR A 556 9.13 -63.79 -26.91
CA THR A 556 9.93 -64.98 -26.60
C THR A 556 11.32 -64.87 -27.22
N TYR A 557 12.26 -65.69 -26.76
CA TYR A 557 13.61 -65.76 -27.29
C TYR A 557 13.98 -67.18 -27.67
N ASP A 558 14.59 -67.31 -28.84
CA ASP A 558 15.16 -68.55 -29.33
C ASP A 558 16.66 -68.57 -29.04
N GLN A 559 17.08 -69.44 -28.11
CA GLN A 559 18.48 -69.55 -27.73
C GLN A 559 19.35 -70.13 -28.86
N LYS A 560 18.76 -70.91 -29.79
CA LYS A 560 19.52 -71.54 -30.88
C LYS A 560 19.83 -70.56 -32.01
N SER A 561 18.88 -69.68 -32.33
CA SER A 561 19.03 -68.67 -33.39
C SER A 561 19.43 -67.28 -32.87
N SER A 562 19.45 -67.08 -31.56
CA SER A 562 19.69 -65.78 -30.91
C SER A 562 18.71 -64.68 -31.38
N MET A 563 17.48 -65.06 -31.70
CA MET A 563 16.45 -64.15 -32.21
C MET A 563 15.29 -63.95 -31.23
N TYR A 564 14.73 -62.75 -31.27
CA TYR A 564 13.50 -62.39 -30.58
C TYR A 564 12.29 -62.74 -31.46
N VAL A 565 11.40 -63.58 -30.96
CA VAL A 565 10.23 -64.07 -31.71
C VAL A 565 8.96 -63.82 -30.93
N THR A 566 7.91 -63.35 -31.60
CA THR A 566 6.58 -63.19 -31.02
C THR A 566 5.96 -64.56 -30.69
N GLY A 567 5.48 -64.72 -29.46
CA GLY A 567 4.73 -65.89 -28.99
C GLY A 567 3.30 -65.54 -28.58
N ARG A 568 2.57 -66.54 -28.09
CA ARG A 568 1.20 -66.41 -27.60
C ARG A 568 1.04 -67.14 -26.26
N VAL A 569 0.50 -66.43 -25.28
CA VAL A 569 0.04 -66.98 -24.00
C VAL A 569 -1.47 -66.84 -23.93
N ASP A 570 -2.12 -67.91 -23.46
CA ASP A 570 -3.54 -67.93 -23.23
C ASP A 570 -3.82 -68.07 -21.75
N ILE A 571 -4.76 -67.26 -21.27
CA ILE A 571 -5.21 -67.29 -19.87
C ILE A 571 -6.66 -67.77 -19.93
N LEU A 572 -6.85 -69.04 -19.60
CA LEU A 572 -8.17 -69.68 -19.68
C LEU A 572 -9.07 -69.17 -18.55
N ALA A 573 -10.40 -69.20 -18.77
CA ALA A 573 -11.37 -68.78 -17.76
C ALA A 573 -11.26 -69.58 -16.44
N GLU A 574 -10.77 -70.82 -16.52
CA GLU A 574 -10.52 -71.67 -15.36
C GLU A 574 -9.20 -71.36 -14.62
N GLY A 575 -8.42 -70.39 -15.11
CA GLY A 575 -7.18 -69.92 -14.48
C GLY A 575 -5.85 -70.40 -15.06
N PRO A 576 -5.72 -71.49 -15.83
CA PRO A 576 -4.44 -71.86 -16.43
C PRO A 576 -3.86 -70.76 -17.32
N VAL A 577 -2.60 -70.41 -17.07
CA VAL A 577 -1.77 -69.54 -17.91
C VAL A 577 -0.88 -70.45 -18.76
N THR A 578 -1.12 -70.51 -20.06
CA THR A 578 -0.55 -71.53 -20.95
C THR A 578 0.20 -70.87 -22.10
N VAL A 579 1.46 -71.25 -22.33
CA VAL A 579 2.16 -70.86 -23.56
C VAL A 579 1.64 -71.71 -24.71
N VAL A 580 0.96 -71.12 -25.68
CA VAL A 580 0.41 -71.84 -26.85
C VAL A 580 1.47 -71.94 -27.95
N SER A 581 2.21 -70.87 -28.19
CA SER A 581 3.30 -70.83 -29.16
C SER A 581 4.42 -69.89 -28.70
N GLY A 582 5.66 -70.25 -29.01
CA GLY A 582 6.84 -69.52 -28.56
C GLY A 582 8.13 -70.31 -28.76
N ARG A 583 9.24 -69.71 -28.34
CA ARG A 583 10.58 -70.32 -28.33
C ARG A 583 11.05 -70.58 -26.90
N ASP A 584 11.98 -71.52 -26.73
CA ASP A 584 12.32 -72.18 -25.47
C ASP A 584 13.44 -71.49 -24.66
N GLY A 585 14.05 -70.42 -25.18
CA GLY A 585 15.09 -69.66 -24.48
C GLY A 585 14.53 -68.88 -23.29
N TRP A 586 13.45 -68.12 -23.49
CA TRP A 586 12.58 -67.58 -22.44
C TRP A 586 11.27 -67.05 -23.02
N VAL A 587 10.28 -66.91 -22.14
CA VAL A 587 8.94 -66.38 -22.39
C VAL A 587 8.68 -65.24 -21.41
N SER A 588 8.31 -64.06 -21.91
CA SER A 588 7.95 -62.91 -21.06
C SER A 588 6.47 -62.89 -20.72
N LEU A 589 6.17 -62.71 -19.44
CA LEU A 589 4.85 -62.40 -18.90
C LEU A 589 4.72 -60.93 -18.47
N ASP A 590 5.81 -60.15 -18.57
CA ASP A 590 5.81 -58.74 -18.20
C ASP A 590 4.81 -57.94 -19.05
N GLY A 591 3.94 -57.19 -18.36
CA GLY A 591 2.96 -56.30 -18.98
C GLY A 591 1.66 -56.99 -19.39
N ILE A 592 1.48 -58.28 -19.09
CA ILE A 592 0.20 -58.94 -19.28
C ILE A 592 -0.78 -58.45 -18.22
N THR A 593 -1.87 -57.81 -18.66
CA THR A 593 -2.93 -57.34 -17.77
C THR A 593 -4.30 -57.68 -18.32
N PHE A 594 -5.22 -58.09 -17.45
CA PHE A 594 -6.60 -58.34 -17.83
C PHE A 594 -7.53 -58.13 -16.63
N ARG A 595 -8.82 -57.91 -16.88
CA ARG A 595 -9.80 -57.77 -15.79
C ARG A 595 -10.16 -59.14 -15.23
N ALA A 596 -10.09 -59.30 -13.90
CA ALA A 596 -10.61 -60.51 -13.25
C ALA A 596 -12.12 -60.65 -13.55
N GLY A 597 -12.56 -61.87 -13.83
CA GLY A 597 -13.96 -62.18 -14.02
C GLY A 597 -14.75 -61.93 -12.74
N ARG A 598 -15.92 -61.32 -12.90
CA ARG A 598 -16.86 -61.06 -11.79
C ARG A 598 -17.45 -62.34 -11.23
#